data_AF-A0A8J5QUB2-F1
#
_entry.id   AF-A0A8J5QUB2-F1
#
_cell.length_a   1.000
_cell.length_b   1.000
_cell.length_c   1.000
_cell.angle_alpha   90.00
_cell.angle_beta   90.00
_cell.angle_gamma   90.00
#
_symmetry.space_group_name_H-M   'P 1'
#
loop_
_entity.id
_entity.type
_entity.pdbx_description
1 polymer ?
#
loop_
_entity_poly.entity_id
_entity_poly.type
_entity_poly.pdbx_seq_one_letter_code
_entity_poly.pdbx_strand_id
1 'polypeptide(L)'
;MNLFVNDDESDDNNNDNVRNNIVSDRIPPSSRSNNQTNRTTSFTASTNQIIHLADILTSITTIHNNAIIIIKKDGISIHATYNHITNVSATLDPNIFSLYKLIGDEEELQLGVDLNIISQCFNSVANNLTKKDDMNDGSTGGSNINCYISYNGLGSPLIIEFEDNLISEKLEFYTFYIDDDDIINSDISINYQNLAMELLVKSDILYNLLTDLNQIQTQDLFIYAASATTTSTHPQLHFISNGPIGTSKLIFPNEKTIIEKLLIHQGQSFIISKFNYITFYKIAKAVKLSSKAKILKDSMGNFNIQLLIKNPARLANSNGSLISFNMLELDQDNNEYMLEYILDELQQQPEDYESQLTRSRSNLGHPPLPPPQQQSVILPTQVIPQLRNPLSLDSFRTQGISQPPVHIQNAGVQVTATVYDHNKKRRRDEEEEDKDESIKNVGGAVEIPLFL
;
A
#
# COMPACT_ATOMS: atom_id res chain seq x y z
N MET A 1 55.66 -38.80 1.57
CA MET A 1 56.67 -38.24 0.64
C MET A 1 56.74 -36.74 0.93
N ASN A 2 57.93 -36.33 1.37
CA ASN A 2 58.56 -35.00 1.59
C ASN A 2 57.74 -33.88 2.27
N LEU A 3 58.02 -33.44 3.52
CA LEU A 3 59.23 -32.94 4.22
C LEU A 3 59.55 -31.45 3.99
N PHE A 4 60.10 -30.85 5.08
CA PHE A 4 60.55 -29.46 5.40
C PHE A 4 59.47 -28.61 6.09
N VAL A 5 59.50 -28.22 7.38
CA VAL A 5 60.49 -28.00 8.49
C VAL A 5 61.42 -26.78 8.35
N ASN A 6 61.43 -26.00 9.45
CA ASN A 6 62.30 -24.93 9.99
C ASN A 6 61.65 -23.53 9.93
N ASP A 7 61.23 -22.95 11.06
CA ASP A 7 61.97 -22.42 12.25
C ASP A 7 62.78 -21.17 11.92
N ASP A 8 62.42 -20.06 12.55
CA ASP A 8 63.36 -19.02 12.99
C ASP A 8 62.70 -18.17 14.11
N GLU A 9 63.14 -18.44 15.34
CA GLU A 9 63.11 -17.54 16.49
C GLU A 9 64.22 -16.49 16.32
N SER A 10 63.95 -15.24 16.71
CA SER A 10 65.01 -14.37 17.24
C SER A 10 64.44 -13.36 18.24
N ASP A 11 65.16 -13.33 19.36
CA ASP A 11 64.93 -12.57 20.59
C ASP A 11 65.26 -11.07 20.50
N ASP A 12 64.75 -10.37 21.51
CA ASP A 12 65.32 -9.21 22.20
C ASP A 12 65.52 -7.88 21.45
N ASN A 13 64.84 -6.83 21.93
CA ASN A 13 65.56 -5.81 22.70
C ASN A 13 64.68 -4.85 23.51
N ASN A 14 65.17 -4.62 24.72
CA ASN A 14 64.76 -3.69 25.75
C ASN A 14 64.53 -2.24 25.28
N ASN A 15 63.59 -1.56 25.93
CA ASN A 15 63.94 -0.27 26.55
C ASN A 15 62.98 0.12 27.68
N ASP A 16 63.52 0.02 28.90
CA ASP A 16 63.05 0.72 30.08
C ASP A 16 63.06 2.24 29.86
N ASN A 17 61.99 2.91 30.30
CA ASN A 17 62.12 4.29 30.78
C ASN A 17 61.10 4.59 31.88
N VAL A 18 61.55 4.31 33.10
CA VAL A 18 61.04 4.87 34.34
C VAL A 18 61.47 6.33 34.45
N ARG A 19 60.53 7.28 34.46
CA ARG A 19 60.75 8.62 35.04
C ARG A 19 59.49 9.15 35.75
N ASN A 20 59.55 9.05 37.07
CA ASN A 20 59.24 10.05 38.09
C ASN A 20 58.04 10.98 37.91
N ASN A 21 57.04 10.70 38.74
CA ASN A 21 56.06 11.64 39.28
C ASN A 21 56.73 12.88 39.89
N ILE A 22 56.41 14.06 39.36
CA ILE A 22 56.51 15.33 40.08
C ILE A 22 55.11 15.95 40.12
N VAL A 23 54.63 16.07 41.35
CA VAL A 23 53.45 16.82 41.77
C VAL A 23 53.62 18.28 41.35
N SER A 24 52.64 18.83 40.65
CA SER A 24 52.47 20.28 40.52
C SER A 24 50.98 20.59 40.45
N ASP A 25 50.47 21.07 41.58
CA ASP A 25 49.19 21.74 41.73
C ASP A 25 49.00 22.79 40.62
N ARG A 26 48.07 22.50 39.71
CA ARG A 26 47.44 23.52 38.89
C ARG A 26 45.94 23.42 39.09
N ILE A 27 45.44 24.40 39.82
CA ILE A 27 44.02 24.76 39.94
C ILE A 27 43.44 24.84 38.52
N PRO A 28 42.46 24.01 38.14
CA PRO A 28 41.78 24.18 36.87
C PRO A 28 40.97 25.50 36.92
N PRO A 29 41.04 26.34 35.88
CA PRO A 29 40.22 27.54 35.81
C PRO A 29 38.75 27.12 35.76
N SER A 30 37.98 27.71 36.67
CA SER A 30 36.53 27.65 36.76
C SER A 30 35.88 27.53 35.38
N SER A 31 35.34 26.35 35.11
CA SER A 31 34.42 26.10 34.01
C SER A 31 33.27 27.09 34.11
N ARG A 32 33.21 28.03 33.16
CA ARG A 32 31.96 28.70 32.83
C ARG A 32 31.01 27.61 32.36
N SER A 33 30.10 27.21 33.23
CA SER A 33 28.94 26.41 32.88
C SER A 33 28.08 27.22 31.90
N ASN A 34 28.37 27.08 30.60
CA ASN A 34 27.38 27.35 29.58
C ASN A 34 26.26 26.34 29.81
N ASN A 35 25.21 26.76 30.51
CA ASN A 35 23.92 26.10 30.53
C ASN A 35 23.29 26.20 29.13
N GLN A 36 23.93 25.58 28.13
CA GLN A 36 23.18 25.03 27.01
C GLN A 36 22.43 23.84 27.59
N THR A 37 21.24 24.11 28.11
CA THR A 37 20.24 23.06 28.28
C THR A 37 20.04 22.46 26.89
N ASN A 38 20.69 21.33 26.62
CA ASN A 38 20.47 20.55 25.41
C ASN A 38 18.96 20.33 25.34
N ARG A 39 18.28 21.06 24.45
CA ARG A 39 16.85 20.92 24.24
C ARG A 39 16.67 19.60 23.51
N THR A 40 16.36 18.56 24.28
CA THR A 40 16.06 17.24 23.74
C THR A 40 14.72 17.31 23.03
N THR A 41 14.70 16.98 21.73
CA THR A 41 13.45 16.83 20.99
C THR A 41 12.67 15.64 21.57
N SER A 42 11.38 15.83 21.81
CA SER A 42 10.48 14.84 22.38
C SER A 42 9.19 14.78 21.59
N PHE A 43 8.58 13.61 21.59
CA PHE A 43 7.35 13.32 20.88
C PHE A 43 6.30 12.77 21.83
N THR A 44 5.05 13.17 21.63
CA THR A 44 3.89 12.58 22.29
C THR A 44 2.68 12.60 21.36
N ALA A 45 1.97 11.48 21.27
CA ALA A 45 0.70 11.38 20.59
C ALA A 45 -0.30 10.54 21.38
N SER A 46 -1.60 10.73 21.12
CA SER A 46 -2.66 9.88 21.66
C SER A 46 -3.69 9.53 20.60
N THR A 47 -4.25 8.32 20.64
CA THR A 47 -5.30 7.89 19.72
C THR A 47 -6.17 6.81 20.33
N ASN A 48 -7.40 6.67 19.84
CA ASN A 48 -8.27 5.53 20.08
C ASN A 48 -8.33 4.57 18.88
N GLN A 49 -7.58 4.84 17.80
CA GLN A 49 -7.57 4.08 16.55
C GLN A 49 -6.63 2.87 16.63
N ILE A 50 -6.71 2.10 17.72
CA ILE A 50 -5.78 1.00 18.04
C ILE A 50 -5.84 -0.11 16.98
N ILE A 51 -7.05 -0.48 16.53
CA ILE A 51 -7.27 -1.50 15.51
C ILE A 51 -6.57 -1.11 14.20
N HIS A 52 -6.73 0.15 13.77
CA HIS A 52 -6.12 0.67 12.55
C HIS A 52 -4.58 0.64 12.62
N LEU A 53 -4.00 1.02 13.76
CA LEU A 53 -2.55 0.90 13.97
C LEU A 53 -2.10 -0.56 13.98
N ALA A 54 -2.83 -1.46 14.65
CA ALA A 54 -2.53 -2.89 14.68
C ALA A 54 -2.48 -3.49 13.27
N ASP A 55 -3.46 -3.15 12.43
CA ASP A 55 -3.58 -3.61 11.05
C ASP A 55 -2.41 -3.14 10.17
N ILE A 56 -2.00 -1.87 10.30
CA ILE A 56 -0.86 -1.31 9.58
C ILE A 56 0.45 -1.96 10.02
N LEU A 57 0.70 -2.05 11.34
CA LEU A 57 1.90 -2.65 11.88
C LEU A 57 2.02 -4.12 11.44
N THR A 58 0.92 -4.88 11.53
CA THR A 58 0.85 -6.27 11.07
C THR A 58 1.16 -6.41 9.59
N SER A 59 0.73 -5.45 8.77
CA SER A 59 1.00 -5.43 7.33
C SER A 59 2.46 -5.16 6.99
N ILE A 60 3.15 -4.35 7.78
CA ILE A 60 4.59 -4.06 7.58
C ILE A 60 5.44 -5.25 8.04
N THR A 61 5.06 -5.89 9.15
CA THR A 61 5.80 -7.05 9.70
C THR A 61 5.85 -8.27 8.78
N THR A 62 5.01 -8.34 7.73
CA THR A 62 5.13 -9.41 6.71
C THR A 62 6.37 -9.25 5.84
N ILE A 63 6.91 -8.02 5.74
CA ILE A 63 8.12 -7.70 4.98
C ILE A 63 9.33 -7.98 5.86
N HIS A 64 9.42 -7.31 7.01
CA HIS A 64 10.53 -7.41 7.95
C HIS A 64 10.10 -7.04 9.39
N ASN A 65 10.77 -7.63 10.39
CA ASN A 65 10.45 -7.40 11.81
C ASN A 65 11.04 -6.09 12.34
N ASN A 66 12.22 -5.70 11.88
CA ASN A 66 12.83 -4.43 12.26
C ASN A 66 12.40 -3.34 11.29
N ALA A 67 12.13 -2.15 11.82
CA ALA A 67 11.73 -0.98 11.05
C ALA A 67 12.35 0.30 11.62
N ILE A 68 12.48 1.31 10.76
CA ILE A 68 12.75 2.69 11.15
C ILE A 68 11.41 3.41 11.25
N ILE A 69 11.18 4.09 12.38
CA ILE A 69 10.09 5.04 12.54
C ILE A 69 10.68 6.44 12.43
N ILE A 70 10.11 7.25 11.55
CA ILE A 70 10.44 8.67 11.36
C ILE A 70 9.22 9.48 11.79
N ILE A 71 9.40 10.36 12.76
CA ILE A 71 8.34 11.18 13.36
C ILE A 71 8.60 12.63 12.97
N LYS A 72 7.68 13.22 12.21
CA LYS A 72 7.75 14.59 11.72
C LYS A 72 6.54 15.39 12.17
N LYS A 73 6.51 16.69 11.91
CA LYS A 73 5.33 17.54 12.18
C LYS A 73 4.12 17.15 11.33
N ASP A 74 4.35 16.58 10.15
CA ASP A 74 3.32 16.19 9.17
C ASP A 74 2.92 14.71 9.25
N GLY A 75 3.46 13.94 10.19
CA GLY A 75 3.03 12.56 10.44
C GLY A 75 4.13 11.63 10.94
N ILE A 76 3.78 10.35 11.04
CA ILE A 76 4.70 9.26 11.33
C ILE A 76 4.87 8.42 10.07
N SER A 77 6.11 8.12 9.70
CA SER A 77 6.43 7.19 8.63
C SER A 77 7.17 5.98 9.19
N ILE A 78 6.81 4.79 8.72
CA ILE A 78 7.42 3.51 9.15
C ILE A 78 8.02 2.85 7.92
N HIS A 79 9.31 2.57 7.96
CA HIS A 79 10.09 2.02 6.86
C HIS A 79 10.67 0.67 7.24
N ALA A 80 10.51 -0.33 6.36
CA ALA A 80 11.14 -1.63 6.52
C ALA A 80 11.60 -2.17 5.17
N THR A 81 12.72 -2.89 5.16
CA THR A 81 13.34 -3.41 3.93
C THR A 81 13.60 -4.90 4.08
N TYR A 82 13.39 -5.65 2.99
CA TYR A 82 13.63 -7.07 2.90
C TYR A 82 14.60 -7.35 1.74
N ASN A 83 15.79 -7.86 2.09
CA ASN A 83 16.85 -8.28 1.15
C ASN A 83 17.21 -7.26 0.07
N HIS A 84 17.01 -5.95 0.29
CA HIS A 84 17.20 -4.89 -0.70
C HIS A 84 16.45 -5.11 -2.04
N ILE A 85 15.44 -5.98 -2.05
CA ILE A 85 14.58 -6.25 -3.23
C ILE A 85 13.16 -5.74 -3.02
N THR A 86 12.77 -5.52 -1.77
CA THR A 86 11.46 -5.01 -1.41
C THR A 86 11.60 -4.07 -0.23
N ASN A 87 11.07 -2.87 -0.37
CA ASN A 87 10.90 -1.94 0.73
C ASN A 87 9.40 -1.68 0.95
N VAL A 88 9.05 -1.31 2.17
CA VAL A 88 7.71 -0.85 2.52
C VAL A 88 7.84 0.44 3.30
N SER A 89 6.97 1.39 2.98
CA SER A 89 6.80 2.65 3.68
C SER A 89 5.32 2.81 4.02
N ALA A 90 5.01 2.99 5.29
CA ALA A 90 3.67 3.34 5.72
C ALA A 90 3.65 4.74 6.31
N THR A 91 2.70 5.56 5.90
CA THR A 91 2.55 6.94 6.39
C THR A 91 1.24 7.09 7.16
N LEU A 92 1.35 7.65 8.36
CA LEU A 92 0.27 7.92 9.30
C LEU A 92 0.09 9.43 9.41
N ASP A 93 -1.05 9.93 8.95
CA ASP A 93 -1.41 11.35 9.05
C ASP A 93 -1.67 11.74 10.52
N PRO A 94 -1.18 12.90 11.01
CA PRO A 94 -1.36 13.36 12.38
C PRO A 94 -2.83 13.37 12.85
N ASN A 95 -3.78 13.53 11.93
CA ASN A 95 -5.21 13.58 12.23
C ASN A 95 -5.79 12.23 12.70
N ILE A 96 -5.06 11.11 12.58
CA ILE A 96 -5.48 9.85 13.21
C ILE A 96 -5.28 9.86 14.73
N PHE A 97 -4.55 10.85 15.23
CA PHE A 97 -4.27 11.05 16.64
C PHE A 97 -5.13 12.21 17.19
N SER A 98 -5.71 12.02 18.36
CA SER A 98 -6.40 13.09 19.10
C SER A 98 -5.43 14.12 19.65
N LEU A 99 -4.19 13.72 19.91
CA LEU A 99 -3.06 14.57 20.27
C LEU A 99 -1.87 14.18 19.42
N TYR A 100 -1.19 15.15 18.84
CA TYR A 100 0.07 14.92 18.13
C TYR A 100 1.00 16.11 18.35
N LYS A 101 2.11 15.89 19.07
CA LYS A 101 3.05 16.95 19.45
C LYS A 101 4.48 16.48 19.30
N LEU A 102 5.23 17.22 18.51
CA LEU A 102 6.69 17.15 18.42
C LEU A 102 7.25 18.44 19.01
N ILE A 103 7.97 18.33 20.13
CA ILE A 103 8.54 19.46 20.88
C ILE A 103 10.05 19.38 20.77
N GLY A 104 10.67 20.39 20.18
CA GLY A 104 12.13 20.48 20.06
C GLY A 104 12.54 21.36 18.90
N ASP A 105 13.85 21.50 18.71
CA ASP A 105 14.41 22.29 17.62
C ASP A 105 14.62 21.43 16.36
N GLU A 106 14.64 20.08 16.48
CA GLU A 106 14.77 19.17 15.34
C GLU A 106 13.46 19.08 14.53
N GLU A 107 13.61 18.92 13.21
CA GLU A 107 12.46 18.80 12.30
C GLU A 107 11.84 17.40 12.31
N GLU A 108 12.65 16.39 12.63
CA GLU A 108 12.27 14.99 12.66
C GLU A 108 12.97 14.22 13.78
N LEU A 109 12.32 13.18 14.29
CA LEU A 109 12.88 12.20 15.20
C LEU A 109 12.92 10.84 14.50
N GLN A 110 14.02 10.12 14.67
CA GLN A 110 14.24 8.83 14.05
C GLN A 110 14.60 7.77 15.09
N LEU A 111 14.01 6.60 14.95
CA LEU A 111 14.27 5.48 15.85
C LEU A 111 14.09 4.14 15.13
N GLY A 112 15.05 3.24 15.31
CA GLY A 112 14.91 1.83 14.95
C GLY A 112 14.20 1.05 16.04
N VAL A 113 13.26 0.18 15.64
CA VAL A 113 12.46 -0.63 16.56
C VAL A 113 12.26 -2.07 16.05
N ASP A 114 12.01 -2.99 16.98
CA ASP A 114 11.45 -4.31 16.67
C ASP A 114 9.91 -4.18 16.57
N LEU A 115 9.44 -4.09 15.33
CA LEU A 115 8.04 -3.91 15.01
C LEU A 115 7.19 -5.15 15.31
N ASN A 116 7.79 -6.35 15.39
CA ASN A 116 7.04 -7.57 15.67
C ASN A 116 6.46 -7.54 17.09
N ILE A 117 7.25 -7.14 18.08
CA ILE A 117 6.78 -7.05 19.48
C ILE A 117 5.72 -5.94 19.62
N ILE A 118 5.97 -4.78 19.00
CA ILE A 118 5.01 -3.67 19.00
C ILE A 118 3.69 -4.11 18.33
N SER A 119 3.76 -4.76 17.17
CA SER A 119 2.60 -5.27 16.45
C SER A 119 1.79 -6.28 17.28
N GLN A 120 2.46 -7.21 17.96
CA GLN A 120 1.80 -8.17 18.86
C GLN A 120 1.06 -7.47 20.01
N CYS A 121 1.66 -6.43 20.58
CA CYS A 121 1.02 -5.64 21.62
C CYS A 121 -0.27 -4.97 21.11
N PHE A 122 -0.22 -4.25 20.00
CA PHE A 122 -1.40 -3.61 19.41
C PHE A 122 -2.49 -4.64 19.06
N ASN A 123 -2.11 -5.80 18.51
CA ASN A 123 -3.04 -6.87 18.20
C ASN A 123 -3.70 -7.46 19.45
N SER A 124 -2.96 -7.61 20.55
CA SER A 124 -3.51 -8.09 21.82
C SER A 124 -4.65 -7.19 22.30
N VAL A 125 -4.42 -5.87 22.29
CA VAL A 125 -5.43 -4.88 22.69
C VAL A 125 -6.59 -4.83 21.69
N ALA A 126 -6.30 -4.81 20.39
CA ALA A 126 -7.30 -4.80 19.32
C ALA A 126 -8.26 -6.00 19.40
N ASN A 127 -7.75 -7.20 19.65
CA ASN A 127 -8.56 -8.41 19.80
C ASN A 127 -9.47 -8.41 21.03
N ASN A 128 -9.13 -7.63 22.06
CA ASN A 128 -9.97 -7.48 23.25
C ASN A 128 -11.09 -6.44 23.03
N LEU A 129 -10.87 -5.47 22.12
CA LEU A 129 -11.89 -4.51 21.73
C LEU A 129 -13.01 -5.18 20.92
N THR A 130 -12.66 -5.96 19.90
CA THR A 130 -13.65 -6.58 18.98
C THR A 130 -14.58 -7.58 19.68
N LYS A 131 -14.08 -8.34 20.65
CA LYS A 131 -14.88 -9.32 21.41
C LYS A 131 -15.98 -8.69 22.27
N LYS A 132 -15.82 -7.44 22.69
CA LYS A 132 -16.80 -6.76 23.55
C LYS A 132 -17.98 -6.20 22.74
N ASP A 133 -17.75 -5.83 21.49
CA ASP A 133 -18.81 -5.26 20.63
C ASP A 133 -19.83 -6.32 20.18
N ASP A 134 -19.44 -7.59 20.07
CA ASP A 134 -20.35 -8.70 19.70
C ASP A 134 -21.27 -9.15 20.86
N MET A 135 -20.93 -8.83 22.10
CA MET A 135 -21.72 -9.15 23.30
C MET A 135 -22.77 -8.05 23.55
N ASN A 136 -23.78 -8.07 22.69
CA ASN A 136 -24.90 -7.14 22.58
C ASN A 136 -25.87 -7.20 23.80
N ASP A 137 -25.42 -6.83 25.00
CA ASP A 137 -26.27 -6.61 26.16
C ASP A 137 -26.31 -5.12 26.52
N GLY A 138 -27.10 -4.36 25.74
CA GLY A 138 -27.85 -3.12 26.07
C GLY A 138 -27.19 -1.96 26.85
N SER A 139 -25.96 -2.12 27.31
CA SER A 139 -25.22 -1.21 28.16
C SER A 139 -24.24 -0.46 27.28
N THR A 140 -24.57 0.80 27.02
CA THR A 140 -23.97 1.70 26.04
C THR A 140 -22.56 2.17 26.42
N GLY A 141 -21.81 1.37 27.18
CA GLY A 141 -20.47 1.65 27.66
C GLY A 141 -19.44 0.81 26.89
N GLY A 142 -19.33 1.01 25.57
CA GLY A 142 -18.21 0.47 24.81
C GLY A 142 -16.90 0.89 25.48
N SER A 143 -16.01 -0.07 25.75
CA SER A 143 -14.75 0.23 26.43
C SER A 143 -13.84 1.01 25.47
N ASN A 144 -13.82 2.33 25.63
CA ASN A 144 -12.89 3.19 24.93
C ASN A 144 -11.51 3.04 25.57
N ILE A 145 -10.61 2.36 24.87
CA ILE A 145 -9.19 2.29 25.24
C ILE A 145 -8.47 3.43 24.53
N ASN A 146 -7.78 4.26 25.29
CA ASN A 146 -6.88 5.29 24.77
C ASN A 146 -5.47 4.72 24.69
N CYS A 147 -4.77 5.00 23.59
CA CYS A 147 -3.36 4.69 23.41
C CYS A 147 -2.56 5.98 23.43
N TYR A 148 -1.51 6.04 24.25
CA TYR A 148 -0.53 7.13 24.29
C TYR A 148 0.82 6.60 23.82
N ILE A 149 1.46 7.35 22.92
CA ILE A 149 2.78 7.02 22.38
C ILE A 149 3.70 8.18 22.73
N SER A 150 4.84 7.90 23.35
CA SER A 150 5.81 8.93 23.70
C SER A 150 7.25 8.48 23.48
N TYR A 151 8.11 9.42 23.10
CA TYR A 151 9.53 9.17 22.85
C TYR A 151 10.34 10.42 23.21
N ASN A 152 11.34 10.26 24.07
CA ASN A 152 12.10 11.38 24.65
C ASN A 152 13.42 11.67 23.91
N GLY A 153 13.49 11.31 22.63
CA GLY A 153 14.66 11.52 21.79
C GLY A 153 15.70 10.41 21.90
N LEU A 154 16.86 10.63 21.26
CA LEU A 154 17.90 9.62 21.06
C LEU A 154 18.32 8.91 22.35
N GLY A 155 18.38 7.58 22.29
CA GLY A 155 18.77 6.72 23.41
C GLY A 155 17.69 6.46 24.46
N SER A 156 16.52 7.09 24.34
CA SER A 156 15.36 6.79 25.20
C SER A 156 14.54 5.62 24.62
N PRO A 157 13.79 4.86 25.43
CA PRO A 157 12.86 3.87 24.88
C PRO A 157 11.65 4.55 24.22
N LEU A 158 11.01 3.86 23.27
CA LEU A 158 9.66 4.18 22.81
C LEU A 158 8.67 3.66 23.85
N ILE A 159 7.83 4.55 24.38
CA ILE A 159 6.85 4.22 25.40
C ILE A 159 5.47 4.18 24.78
N ILE A 160 4.74 3.09 24.99
CA ILE A 160 3.34 2.95 24.57
C ILE A 160 2.51 2.58 25.79
N GLU A 161 1.49 3.37 26.06
CA GLU A 161 0.57 3.18 27.17
C GLU A 161 -0.85 2.97 26.66
N PHE A 162 -1.52 1.95 27.15
CA PHE A 162 -2.93 1.68 26.89
C PHE A 162 -3.72 1.92 28.18
N GLU A 163 -4.65 2.85 28.15
CA GLU A 163 -5.48 3.26 29.29
C GLU A 163 -6.95 2.98 28.98
N ASP A 164 -7.60 2.23 29.84
CA ASP A 164 -9.06 2.13 29.90
C ASP A 164 -9.59 2.76 31.21
N ASN A 165 -10.89 2.64 31.48
CA ASN A 165 -11.50 3.26 32.66
C ASN A 165 -10.99 2.70 34.01
N LEU A 166 -10.31 1.55 34.02
CA LEU A 166 -9.96 0.80 35.22
C LEU A 166 -8.46 0.47 35.31
N ILE A 167 -7.80 0.29 34.17
CA ILE A 167 -6.45 -0.25 34.05
C ILE A 167 -5.66 0.63 33.07
N SER A 168 -4.41 0.95 33.45
CA SER A 168 -3.39 1.45 32.54
C SER A 168 -2.25 0.42 32.45
N GLU A 169 -1.84 0.11 31.22
CA GLU A 169 -0.71 -0.74 30.89
C GLU A 169 0.33 0.07 30.13
N LYS A 170 1.51 0.26 30.73
CA LYS A 170 2.63 1.00 30.14
C LYS A 170 3.74 0.05 29.72
N LEU A 171 4.16 0.13 28.47
CA LEU A 171 5.18 -0.71 27.85
C LEU A 171 6.33 0.15 27.33
N GLU A 172 7.55 -0.35 27.51
CA GLU A 172 8.78 0.31 27.09
C GLU A 172 9.50 -0.57 26.06
N PHE A 173 9.69 -0.04 24.86
CA PHE A 173 10.38 -0.72 23.76
C PHE A 173 11.76 -0.11 23.57
N TYR A 174 12.78 -0.96 23.57
CA TYR A 174 14.14 -0.52 23.25
C TYR A 174 14.20 0.00 21.83
N THR A 175 14.86 1.15 21.67
CA THR A 175 15.18 1.71 20.37
C THR A 175 16.64 1.45 20.05
N PHE A 176 16.95 1.26 18.78
CA PHE A 176 18.31 1.15 18.30
C PHE A 176 18.55 2.13 17.15
N TYR A 177 19.81 2.44 16.93
CA TYR A 177 20.25 3.19 15.78
C TYR A 177 20.35 2.23 14.58
N ILE A 178 19.85 2.67 13.44
CA ILE A 178 20.00 1.99 12.16
C ILE A 178 20.75 2.98 11.27
N ASP A 179 21.78 2.53 10.57
CA ASP A 179 22.42 3.37 9.56
C ASP A 179 21.41 3.63 8.43
N ASP A 180 20.90 4.87 8.43
CA ASP A 180 19.72 5.28 7.67
C ASP A 180 19.93 5.24 6.15
N ASP A 181 21.19 5.33 5.71
CA ASP A 181 21.55 5.35 4.30
C ASP A 181 21.12 4.07 3.57
N ASP A 182 21.15 2.90 4.22
CA ASP A 182 20.85 1.64 3.53
C ASP A 182 19.34 1.33 3.43
N ILE A 183 18.54 1.85 4.36
CA ILE A 183 17.10 1.54 4.43
C ILE A 183 16.27 2.61 3.73
N ILE A 184 16.57 3.89 3.97
CA ILE A 184 15.76 5.01 3.45
C ILE A 184 16.17 5.36 2.03
N ASN A 185 17.47 5.34 1.74
CA ASN A 185 17.99 5.61 0.40
C ASN A 185 18.13 4.34 -0.44
N SER A 186 17.41 3.26 -0.10
CA SER A 186 17.38 2.08 -0.95
C SER A 186 16.98 2.52 -2.38
N ASP A 187 17.84 2.25 -3.36
CA ASP A 187 17.70 2.72 -4.76
C ASP A 187 16.39 2.29 -5.45
N ILE A 188 15.59 1.46 -4.79
CA ILE A 188 14.27 1.00 -5.22
C ILE A 188 13.23 2.12 -5.03
N SER A 189 13.31 3.12 -5.90
CA SER A 189 12.33 4.19 -6.01
C SER A 189 11.83 4.30 -7.45
N ILE A 190 10.55 4.62 -7.62
CA ILE A 190 9.97 4.79 -8.96
C ILE A 190 10.54 6.03 -9.62
N ASN A 191 11.08 5.85 -10.81
CA ASN A 191 11.41 6.97 -11.67
C ASN A 191 10.17 7.49 -12.42
N TYR A 192 9.53 8.52 -11.87
CA TYR A 192 8.33 9.14 -12.45
C TYR A 192 8.56 9.79 -13.82
N GLN A 193 9.80 10.12 -14.18
CA GLN A 193 10.12 10.67 -15.52
C GLN A 193 10.07 9.59 -16.59
N ASN A 194 10.40 8.35 -16.22
CA ASN A 194 10.44 7.19 -17.10
C ASN A 194 9.38 6.16 -16.71
N LEU A 195 8.19 6.63 -16.34
CA LEU A 195 7.08 5.75 -16.02
C LEU A 195 6.68 4.95 -17.27
N ALA A 196 6.52 3.64 -17.10
CA ALA A 196 6.12 2.70 -18.15
C ALA A 196 4.64 2.32 -17.99
N MET A 197 4.18 2.11 -16.74
CA MET A 197 2.80 1.72 -16.44
C MET A 197 2.22 2.49 -15.26
N GLU A 198 0.95 2.86 -15.35
CA GLU A 198 0.12 3.29 -14.22
C GLU A 198 -1.22 2.55 -14.23
N LEU A 199 -1.53 1.88 -13.13
CA LEU A 199 -2.72 1.06 -12.95
C LEU A 199 -3.41 1.44 -11.63
N LEU A 200 -4.73 1.56 -11.63
CA LEU A 200 -5.55 1.77 -10.44
C LEU A 200 -6.66 0.72 -10.41
N VAL A 201 -6.66 -0.12 -9.38
CA VAL A 201 -7.60 -1.23 -9.23
C VAL A 201 -8.28 -1.26 -7.86
N LYS A 202 -9.44 -1.90 -7.80
CA LYS A 202 -10.13 -2.20 -6.55
C LYS A 202 -9.39 -3.30 -5.78
N SER A 203 -9.01 -3.00 -4.54
CA SER A 203 -8.18 -3.89 -3.73
C SER A 203 -8.85 -5.21 -3.34
N ASP A 204 -10.16 -5.23 -3.14
CA ASP A 204 -10.87 -6.46 -2.74
C ASP A 204 -10.72 -7.56 -3.81
N ILE A 205 -10.79 -7.18 -5.10
CA ILE A 205 -10.64 -8.11 -6.23
C ILE A 205 -9.18 -8.54 -6.35
N LEU A 206 -8.23 -7.61 -6.20
CA LEU A 206 -6.81 -7.92 -6.19
C LEU A 206 -6.46 -8.89 -5.05
N TYR A 207 -7.02 -8.69 -3.86
CA TYR A 207 -6.80 -9.59 -2.72
C TYR A 207 -7.27 -11.01 -3.01
N ASN A 208 -8.50 -11.17 -3.52
CA ASN A 208 -9.04 -12.48 -3.87
C ASN A 208 -8.15 -13.18 -4.91
N LEU A 209 -7.74 -12.46 -5.95
CA LEU A 209 -6.81 -12.98 -6.95
C LEU A 209 -5.49 -13.43 -6.32
N LEU A 210 -4.92 -12.63 -5.41
CA LEU A 210 -3.71 -13.03 -4.71
C LEU A 210 -3.95 -14.27 -3.85
N THR A 211 -5.08 -14.39 -3.16
CA THR A 211 -5.35 -15.62 -2.39
C THR A 211 -5.50 -16.85 -3.27
N ASP A 212 -6.08 -16.70 -4.46
CA ASP A 212 -6.27 -17.80 -5.42
C ASP A 212 -4.91 -18.28 -5.97
N LEU A 213 -4.04 -17.35 -6.37
CA LEU A 213 -2.66 -17.64 -6.77
C LEU A 213 -1.88 -18.38 -5.67
N ASN A 214 -2.07 -18.00 -4.40
CA ASN A 214 -1.41 -18.66 -3.29
C ASN A 214 -1.93 -20.09 -3.08
N GLN A 215 -3.22 -20.34 -3.31
CA GLN A 215 -3.83 -21.67 -3.19
C GLN A 215 -3.28 -22.64 -4.23
N ILE A 216 -3.03 -22.17 -5.46
CA ILE A 216 -2.44 -22.99 -6.54
C ILE A 216 -0.91 -23.09 -6.47
N GLN A 217 -0.30 -22.61 -5.39
CA GLN A 217 1.15 -22.69 -5.13
C GLN A 217 2.01 -22.04 -6.23
N THR A 218 1.61 -20.86 -6.70
CA THR A 218 2.39 -20.06 -7.64
C THR A 218 3.83 -19.85 -7.13
N GLN A 219 4.83 -20.06 -8.00
CA GLN A 219 6.23 -19.80 -7.71
C GLN A 219 6.69 -18.50 -8.38
N ASP A 220 6.43 -18.40 -9.68
CA ASP A 220 6.68 -17.21 -10.48
C ASP A 220 5.34 -16.58 -10.87
N LEU A 221 5.25 -15.27 -10.68
CA LEU A 221 4.11 -14.47 -11.11
C LEU A 221 4.52 -13.57 -12.27
N PHE A 222 3.76 -13.65 -13.36
CA PHE A 222 3.84 -12.68 -14.44
C PHE A 222 2.59 -11.80 -14.43
N ILE A 223 2.80 -10.48 -14.48
CA ILE A 223 1.73 -9.50 -14.60
C ILE A 223 1.80 -8.93 -16.02
N TYR A 224 0.79 -9.27 -16.82
CA TYR A 224 0.62 -8.74 -18.17
C TYR A 224 -0.40 -7.61 -18.14
N ALA A 225 -0.03 -6.46 -18.67
CA ALA A 225 -0.94 -5.34 -18.87
C ALA A 225 -0.86 -4.87 -20.32
N ALA A 226 -2.00 -4.66 -20.96
CA ALA A 226 -2.09 -4.04 -22.28
C ALA A 226 -3.11 -2.91 -22.28
N SER A 227 -2.70 -1.79 -22.89
CA SER A 227 -3.60 -0.66 -23.12
C SER A 227 -4.58 -1.04 -24.22
N ALA A 228 -5.74 -0.36 -24.24
CA ALA A 228 -6.65 -0.48 -25.38
C ALA A 228 -5.92 -0.01 -26.64
N THR A 229 -5.66 -0.94 -27.56
CA THR A 229 -5.01 -0.66 -28.85
C THR A 229 -6.06 -0.45 -29.94
N THR A 230 -5.63 -0.26 -31.19
CA THR A 230 -6.56 -0.25 -32.33
C THR A 230 -7.29 -1.58 -32.53
N THR A 231 -6.73 -2.68 -32.01
CA THR A 231 -7.27 -4.04 -32.18
C THR A 231 -8.12 -4.51 -31.00
N SER A 232 -7.84 -4.04 -29.76
CA SER A 232 -8.67 -4.32 -28.59
C SER A 232 -9.39 -3.07 -28.11
N THR A 233 -10.71 -3.16 -27.97
CA THR A 233 -11.53 -2.04 -27.48
C THR A 233 -11.33 -1.76 -25.98
N HIS A 234 -10.56 -2.59 -25.30
CA HIS A 234 -10.63 -2.79 -23.86
C HIS A 234 -9.25 -3.07 -23.27
N PRO A 235 -8.86 -2.39 -22.18
CA PRO A 235 -7.62 -2.68 -21.48
C PRO A 235 -7.63 -4.11 -20.95
N GLN A 236 -6.48 -4.78 -21.01
CA GLN A 236 -6.31 -6.14 -20.54
C GLN A 236 -5.31 -6.15 -19.38
N LEU A 237 -5.66 -6.87 -18.33
CA LEU A 237 -4.78 -7.11 -17.19
C LEU A 237 -4.89 -8.58 -16.82
N HIS A 238 -3.79 -9.31 -16.95
CA HIS A 238 -3.73 -10.74 -16.66
C HIS A 238 -2.64 -11.03 -15.62
N PHE A 239 -2.92 -11.97 -14.74
CA PHE A 239 -1.97 -12.52 -13.78
C PHE A 239 -1.72 -13.97 -14.16
N ILE A 240 -0.51 -14.26 -14.63
CA ILE A 240 -0.12 -15.59 -15.10
C ILE A 240 0.76 -16.22 -14.02
N SER A 241 0.26 -17.28 -13.42
CA SER A 241 0.94 -18.12 -12.45
C SER A 241 1.76 -19.17 -13.18
N ASN A 242 3.01 -19.35 -12.76
CA ASN A 242 3.80 -20.53 -13.08
C ASN A 242 4.19 -21.24 -11.77
N GLY A 243 3.88 -22.53 -11.67
CA GLY A 243 4.10 -23.33 -10.47
C GLY A 243 4.15 -24.83 -10.76
N PRO A 244 4.20 -25.69 -9.72
CA PRO A 244 4.40 -27.13 -9.88
C PRO A 244 3.31 -27.85 -10.68
N ILE A 245 2.08 -27.32 -10.66
CA ILE A 245 0.91 -27.92 -11.30
C ILE A 245 0.80 -27.45 -12.77
N GLY A 246 1.61 -26.47 -13.18
CA GLY A 246 1.62 -25.91 -14.53
C GLY A 246 1.43 -24.40 -14.54
N THR A 247 1.04 -23.89 -15.71
CA THR A 247 0.77 -22.48 -15.95
C THR A 247 -0.72 -22.21 -15.87
N SER A 248 -1.12 -21.21 -15.08
CA SER A 248 -2.52 -20.76 -14.98
C SER A 248 -2.60 -19.27 -15.28
N LYS A 249 -3.67 -18.86 -15.96
CA LYS A 249 -3.89 -17.48 -16.37
C LYS A 249 -5.19 -16.97 -15.77
N LEU A 250 -5.07 -15.97 -14.91
CA LEU A 250 -6.20 -15.29 -14.29
C LEU A 250 -6.43 -13.96 -15.00
N ILE A 251 -7.60 -13.83 -15.63
CA ILE A 251 -7.99 -12.61 -16.34
C ILE A 251 -8.66 -11.66 -15.34
N PHE A 252 -8.09 -10.47 -15.16
CA PHE A 252 -8.66 -9.47 -14.28
C PHE A 252 -9.92 -8.86 -14.93
N PRO A 253 -11.04 -8.72 -14.20
CA PRO A 253 -12.27 -8.19 -14.79
C PRO A 253 -12.10 -6.76 -15.31
N ASN A 254 -12.44 -6.55 -16.58
CA ASN A 254 -12.39 -5.23 -17.23
C ASN A 254 -13.68 -4.42 -17.01
N GLU A 255 -14.09 -4.27 -15.75
CA GLU A 255 -15.15 -3.35 -15.38
C GLU A 255 -14.52 -2.03 -14.93
N LYS A 256 -15.08 -0.89 -15.36
CA LYS A 256 -14.57 0.45 -14.97
C LYS A 256 -14.55 0.70 -13.46
N THR A 257 -15.38 -0.03 -12.72
CA THR A 257 -15.45 -0.01 -11.24
C THR A 257 -14.36 -0.86 -10.59
N ILE A 258 -13.71 -1.74 -11.35
CA ILE A 258 -12.67 -2.66 -10.89
C ILE A 258 -11.31 -2.17 -11.38
N ILE A 259 -11.16 -1.89 -12.68
CA ILE A 259 -10.01 -1.21 -13.29
C ILE A 259 -10.42 0.24 -13.53
N GLU A 260 -10.06 1.12 -12.60
CA GLU A 260 -10.40 2.54 -12.68
C GLU A 260 -9.49 3.30 -13.65
N LYS A 261 -8.24 2.84 -13.79
CA LYS A 261 -7.22 3.42 -14.67
C LYS A 261 -6.22 2.36 -15.10
N LEU A 262 -5.91 2.27 -16.39
CA LEU A 262 -4.73 1.56 -16.90
C LEU A 262 -4.12 2.41 -18.02
N LEU A 263 -2.89 2.86 -17.82
CA LEU A 263 -2.11 3.61 -18.79
C LEU A 263 -0.77 2.92 -19.02
N ILE A 264 -0.42 2.73 -20.27
CA ILE A 264 0.90 2.29 -20.71
C ILE A 264 1.53 3.45 -21.47
N HIS A 265 2.73 3.82 -21.05
CA HIS A 265 3.49 4.94 -21.59
C HIS A 265 4.49 4.48 -22.65
N GLN A 266 5.24 5.42 -23.22
CA GLN A 266 6.40 5.15 -24.10
C GLN A 266 6.07 4.43 -25.42
N GLY A 267 4.80 4.49 -25.86
CA GLY A 267 4.37 3.92 -27.14
C GLY A 267 4.33 2.39 -27.17
N GLN A 268 4.50 1.73 -26.01
CA GLN A 268 4.34 0.29 -25.89
C GLN A 268 2.86 -0.09 -25.90
N SER A 269 2.52 -1.20 -26.57
CA SER A 269 1.15 -1.75 -26.56
C SER A 269 0.86 -2.56 -25.30
N PHE A 270 1.89 -3.18 -24.73
CA PHE A 270 1.80 -4.02 -23.54
C PHE A 270 3.07 -3.94 -22.69
N ILE A 271 2.95 -4.37 -21.43
CA ILE A 271 4.03 -4.52 -20.46
C ILE A 271 3.87 -5.88 -19.77
N ILE A 272 4.99 -6.55 -19.56
CA ILE A 272 5.08 -7.75 -18.72
C ILE A 272 6.06 -7.46 -17.58
N SER A 273 5.71 -7.90 -16.37
CA SER A 273 6.58 -7.90 -15.20
C SER A 273 6.59 -9.27 -14.55
N LYS A 274 7.75 -9.70 -14.05
CA LYS A 274 7.96 -11.00 -13.41
C LYS A 274 8.37 -10.82 -11.95
N PHE A 275 7.78 -11.60 -11.05
CA PHE A 275 8.09 -11.59 -9.62
C PHE A 275 8.22 -13.00 -9.04
N ASN A 276 9.09 -13.15 -8.04
CA ASN A 276 9.00 -14.27 -7.12
C ASN A 276 7.71 -14.11 -6.30
N TYR A 277 6.78 -15.05 -6.46
CA TYR A 277 5.44 -14.91 -5.93
C TYR A 277 5.40 -14.90 -4.39
N ILE A 278 6.24 -15.70 -3.72
CA ILE A 278 6.31 -15.72 -2.25
C ILE A 278 6.66 -14.33 -1.70
N THR A 279 7.60 -13.64 -2.34
CA THR A 279 7.97 -12.27 -1.96
C THR A 279 6.85 -11.29 -2.28
N PHE A 280 6.25 -11.39 -3.47
CA PHE A 280 5.14 -10.53 -3.88
C PHE A 280 3.91 -10.66 -2.96
N TYR A 281 3.54 -11.90 -2.60
CA TYR A 281 2.36 -12.20 -1.77
C TYR A 281 2.42 -11.63 -0.35
N LYS A 282 3.60 -11.21 0.13
CA LYS A 282 3.74 -10.56 1.45
C LYS A 282 2.86 -9.31 1.59
N ILE A 283 2.48 -8.66 0.47
CA ILE A 283 1.59 -7.49 0.46
C ILE A 283 0.11 -7.85 0.73
N ALA A 284 -0.28 -9.11 0.63
CA ALA A 284 -1.68 -9.51 0.59
C ALA A 284 -2.48 -9.02 1.82
N LYS A 285 -1.86 -8.99 3.01
CA LYS A 285 -2.49 -8.42 4.21
C LYS A 285 -2.81 -6.93 4.05
N ALA A 286 -1.87 -6.15 3.53
CA ALA A 286 -2.07 -4.73 3.28
C ALA A 286 -3.13 -4.50 2.20
N VAL A 287 -3.13 -5.33 1.13
CA VAL A 287 -4.12 -5.25 0.05
C VAL A 287 -5.53 -5.49 0.61
N LYS A 288 -5.72 -6.49 1.48
CA LYS A 288 -7.00 -6.77 2.14
C LYS A 288 -7.58 -5.55 2.88
N LEU A 289 -6.71 -4.82 3.59
CA LEU A 289 -7.08 -3.64 4.38
C LEU A 289 -7.34 -2.40 3.53
N SER A 290 -6.82 -2.40 2.30
CA SER A 290 -6.94 -1.27 1.39
C SER A 290 -8.27 -1.24 0.64
N SER A 291 -8.66 -0.04 0.22
CA SER A 291 -9.83 0.20 -0.64
C SER A 291 -9.46 0.24 -2.11
N LYS A 292 -8.30 0.83 -2.41
CA LYS A 292 -7.75 0.95 -3.76
C LYS A 292 -6.26 0.65 -3.73
N ALA A 293 -5.80 0.04 -4.81
CA ALA A 293 -4.40 -0.22 -5.07
C ALA A 293 -3.99 0.52 -6.34
N LYS A 294 -3.01 1.41 -6.21
CA LYS A 294 -2.35 2.08 -7.33
C LYS A 294 -1.02 1.38 -7.57
N ILE A 295 -0.82 0.89 -8.79
CA ILE A 295 0.35 0.15 -9.22
C ILE A 295 1.09 1.00 -10.26
N LEU A 296 2.39 1.16 -10.07
CA LEU A 296 3.28 1.92 -10.92
C LEU A 296 4.46 1.04 -11.33
N LYS A 297 4.87 1.14 -12.59
CA LYS A 297 6.11 0.52 -13.08
C LYS A 297 6.90 1.55 -13.87
N ASP A 298 8.19 1.63 -13.63
CA ASP A 298 9.10 2.39 -14.50
C ASP A 298 9.81 1.50 -15.54
N SER A 299 10.57 2.13 -16.44
CA SER A 299 11.32 1.41 -17.47
C SER A 299 12.56 0.68 -16.95
N MET A 300 12.96 0.91 -15.69
CA MET A 300 14.15 0.28 -15.07
C MET A 300 13.78 -0.99 -14.30
N GLY A 301 12.50 -1.38 -14.29
CA GLY A 301 12.03 -2.56 -13.59
C GLY A 301 11.70 -2.31 -12.11
N ASN A 302 11.65 -1.05 -11.67
CA ASN A 302 11.10 -0.73 -10.36
C ASN A 302 9.58 -0.79 -10.42
N PHE A 303 9.00 -1.52 -9.48
CA PHE A 303 7.57 -1.72 -9.34
C PHE A 303 7.09 -1.18 -8.00
N ASN A 304 6.01 -0.43 -7.99
CA ASN A 304 5.47 0.20 -6.79
C ASN A 304 3.98 -0.05 -6.65
N ILE A 305 3.55 -0.40 -5.44
CA ILE A 305 2.16 -0.62 -5.09
C ILE A 305 1.82 0.29 -3.92
N GLN A 306 1.00 1.31 -4.18
CA GLN A 306 0.46 2.20 -3.17
C GLN A 306 -0.95 1.76 -2.80
N LEU A 307 -1.21 1.62 -1.51
CA LEU A 307 -2.44 1.09 -0.96
C LEU A 307 -3.10 2.11 -0.04
N LEU A 308 -4.32 2.49 -0.39
CA LEU A 308 -5.14 3.38 0.42
C LEU A 308 -5.90 2.59 1.49
N ILE A 309 -5.42 2.64 2.73
CA ILE A 309 -5.96 1.84 3.85
C ILE A 309 -7.34 2.37 4.27
N LYS A 310 -8.31 1.45 4.39
CA LYS A 310 -9.65 1.75 4.89
C LYS A 310 -9.53 2.12 6.38
N ASN A 311 -9.86 3.37 6.73
CA ASN A 311 -10.03 3.74 8.13
C ASN A 311 -11.51 3.60 8.52
N PRO A 312 -11.88 2.69 9.44
CA PRO A 312 -13.28 2.45 9.84
C PRO A 312 -13.91 3.66 10.53
N ALA A 313 -13.12 4.49 11.23
CA ALA A 313 -13.61 5.60 12.02
C ALA A 313 -13.78 6.91 11.22
N ARG A 314 -13.57 6.88 9.89
CA ARG A 314 -13.59 8.02 8.94
C ARG A 314 -13.81 9.38 9.62
N LEU A 315 -12.75 9.91 10.22
CA LEU A 315 -12.74 11.31 10.60
C LEU A 315 -12.87 12.09 9.30
N ALA A 316 -13.87 12.98 9.21
CA ALA A 316 -14.26 13.65 7.96
C ALA A 316 -13.10 14.40 7.25
N ASN A 317 -12.00 14.64 7.96
CA ASN A 317 -10.84 15.39 7.50
C ASN A 317 -9.52 14.59 7.49
N SER A 318 -9.51 13.30 7.87
CA SER A 318 -8.28 12.52 7.81
C SER A 318 -7.99 12.09 6.38
N ASN A 319 -6.78 12.35 5.90
CA ASN A 319 -6.30 11.86 4.60
C ASN A 319 -6.08 10.34 4.56
N GLY A 320 -6.38 9.63 5.65
CA GLY A 320 -6.19 8.20 5.77
C GLY A 320 -4.73 7.82 5.96
N SER A 321 -4.45 6.52 5.89
CA SER A 321 -3.09 5.99 5.92
C SER A 321 -2.76 5.37 4.57
N LEU A 322 -1.51 5.55 4.15
CA LEU A 322 -0.99 4.99 2.92
C LEU A 322 0.07 3.95 3.26
N ILE A 323 0.04 2.81 2.58
CA ILE A 323 1.15 1.85 2.58
C ILE A 323 1.67 1.73 1.16
N SER A 324 2.96 1.94 0.96
CA SER A 324 3.65 1.86 -0.32
C SER A 324 4.68 0.75 -0.26
N PHE A 325 4.64 -0.18 -1.21
CA PHE A 325 5.65 -1.20 -1.41
C PHE A 325 6.43 -0.86 -2.67
N ASN A 326 7.77 -0.79 -2.62
CA ASN A 326 8.59 -0.84 -3.82
C ASN A 326 9.26 -2.20 -3.92
N MET A 327 9.30 -2.75 -5.13
CA MET A 327 9.83 -4.06 -5.44
C MET A 327 10.67 -3.98 -6.72
N LEU A 328 11.74 -4.75 -6.78
CA LEU A 328 12.47 -4.99 -8.02
C LEU A 328 11.84 -6.16 -8.77
N GLU A 329 11.58 -5.98 -10.06
CA GLU A 329 11.19 -7.11 -10.90
C GLU A 329 12.36 -8.06 -11.14
N LEU A 330 12.06 -9.33 -11.36
CA LEU A 330 13.06 -10.31 -11.74
C LEU A 330 13.43 -10.13 -13.21
N ASP A 331 14.71 -10.34 -13.51
CA ASP A 331 15.20 -10.33 -14.87
C ASP A 331 14.45 -11.35 -15.74
N GLN A 332 14.12 -10.88 -16.94
CA GLN A 332 13.26 -11.56 -17.90
C GLN A 332 14.05 -12.53 -18.80
N ASP A 333 15.35 -12.32 -18.93
CA ASP A 333 16.22 -13.05 -19.87
C ASP A 333 16.21 -14.57 -19.67
N ASN A 334 16.05 -15.04 -18.42
CA ASN A 334 16.03 -16.48 -18.14
C ASN A 334 14.71 -17.19 -18.53
N ASN A 335 13.66 -16.44 -18.89
CA ASN A 335 12.32 -16.97 -19.16
C ASN A 335 11.75 -16.52 -20.53
N GLU A 336 12.60 -16.29 -21.52
CA GLU A 336 12.20 -15.87 -22.88
C GLU A 336 11.08 -16.75 -23.47
N TYR A 337 11.14 -18.07 -23.27
CA TYR A 337 10.10 -19.01 -23.70
C TYR A 337 8.71 -18.73 -23.11
N MET A 338 8.64 -18.32 -21.83
CA MET A 338 7.36 -18.00 -21.20
C MET A 338 6.80 -16.69 -21.74
N LEU A 339 7.66 -15.72 -22.07
CA LEU A 339 7.24 -14.48 -22.69
C LEU A 339 6.70 -14.73 -24.10
N GLU A 340 7.40 -15.53 -24.89
CA GLU A 340 6.94 -15.93 -26.23
C GLU A 340 5.60 -16.66 -26.14
N TYR A 341 5.45 -17.62 -25.22
CA TYR A 341 4.18 -18.30 -24.97
C TYR A 341 3.04 -17.34 -24.62
N ILE A 342 3.28 -16.39 -23.71
CA ILE A 342 2.28 -15.38 -23.33
C ILE A 342 1.87 -14.55 -24.55
N LEU A 343 2.84 -14.13 -25.37
CA LEU A 343 2.57 -13.31 -26.55
C LEU A 343 1.82 -14.07 -27.64
N ASP A 344 2.20 -15.32 -27.90
CA ASP A 344 1.54 -16.17 -28.89
C ASP A 344 0.09 -16.47 -28.50
N GLU A 345 -0.15 -16.82 -27.23
CA GLU A 345 -1.49 -17.10 -26.73
C GLU A 345 -2.41 -15.87 -26.83
N LEU A 346 -1.86 -14.68 -26.55
CA LEU A 346 -2.62 -13.43 -26.64
C LEU A 346 -2.91 -13.00 -28.07
N GLN A 347 -2.02 -13.34 -29.03
CA GLN A 347 -2.28 -13.12 -30.45
C GLN A 347 -3.36 -14.04 -31.02
N GLN A 348 -3.55 -15.23 -30.41
CA GLN A 348 -4.53 -16.22 -30.86
C GLN A 348 -5.95 -16.02 -30.29
N GLN A 349 -6.14 -15.16 -29.30
CA GLN A 349 -7.45 -14.90 -28.69
C GLN A 349 -8.42 -13.89 -29.37
N PRO A 350 -8.15 -13.19 -30.49
CA PRO A 350 -8.98 -12.05 -30.86
C PRO A 350 -10.41 -12.37 -31.36
N GLU A 351 -10.80 -13.61 -31.66
CA GLU A 351 -12.10 -13.86 -32.31
C GLU A 351 -13.18 -14.57 -31.47
N ASP A 352 -12.83 -15.37 -30.47
CA ASP A 352 -13.84 -16.24 -29.84
C ASP A 352 -14.70 -15.55 -28.77
N TYR A 353 -14.19 -14.53 -28.08
CA TYR A 353 -14.93 -13.90 -26.97
C TYR A 353 -16.00 -12.90 -27.44
N GLU A 354 -15.70 -12.08 -28.46
CA GLU A 354 -16.70 -11.21 -29.09
C GLU A 354 -17.78 -12.04 -29.83
N SER A 355 -17.39 -13.17 -30.41
CA SER A 355 -18.33 -14.12 -31.05
C SER A 355 -19.33 -14.72 -30.05
N GLN A 356 -18.91 -14.98 -28.80
CA GLN A 356 -19.79 -15.51 -27.75
C GLN A 356 -20.74 -14.43 -27.18
N LEU A 357 -20.27 -13.18 -27.03
CA LEU A 357 -21.10 -12.05 -26.61
C LEU A 357 -22.12 -11.62 -27.68
N THR A 358 -21.74 -11.66 -28.96
CA THR A 358 -22.64 -11.32 -30.08
C THR A 358 -23.68 -12.41 -30.34
N ARG A 359 -23.34 -13.70 -30.24
CA ARG A 359 -24.32 -14.80 -30.31
C ARG A 359 -25.38 -14.76 -29.20
N SER A 360 -25.01 -14.24 -28.03
CA SER A 360 -25.95 -14.07 -26.91
C SER A 360 -26.95 -12.93 -27.16
N ARG A 361 -26.61 -11.95 -28.01
CA ARG A 361 -27.51 -10.83 -28.37
C ARG A 361 -28.35 -11.09 -29.62
N SER A 362 -27.92 -11.95 -30.56
CA SER A 362 -28.67 -12.23 -31.79
C SER A 362 -29.95 -13.06 -31.62
N ASN A 363 -30.21 -13.60 -30.42
CA ASN A 363 -31.46 -14.34 -30.14
C ASN A 363 -32.63 -13.45 -29.69
N LEU A 364 -32.44 -12.13 -29.56
CA LEU A 364 -33.51 -11.16 -29.34
C LEU A 364 -33.73 -10.39 -30.64
N GLY A 365 -34.71 -10.80 -31.44
CA GLY A 365 -35.01 -10.28 -32.78
C GLY A 365 -35.41 -8.80 -32.81
N HIS A 366 -34.43 -7.90 -32.67
CA HIS A 366 -34.61 -6.47 -32.87
C HIS A 366 -34.20 -6.05 -34.29
N PRO A 367 -34.99 -5.20 -34.95
CA PRO A 367 -34.71 -4.70 -36.29
C PRO A 367 -33.45 -3.79 -36.30
N PRO A 368 -32.75 -3.71 -37.44
CA PRO A 368 -31.48 -2.99 -37.55
C PRO A 368 -31.67 -1.49 -37.34
N LEU A 369 -30.87 -0.90 -36.45
CA LEU A 369 -30.77 0.54 -36.26
C LEU A 369 -30.02 1.19 -37.43
N PRO A 370 -30.36 2.44 -37.80
CA PRO A 370 -29.71 3.17 -38.88
C PRO A 370 -28.24 3.50 -38.56
N PRO A 371 -27.40 3.68 -39.58
CA PRO A 371 -25.96 3.89 -39.41
C PRO A 371 -25.64 5.19 -38.66
N PRO A 372 -24.63 5.19 -37.79
CA PRO A 372 -24.24 6.37 -37.02
C PRO A 372 -23.63 7.44 -37.94
N GLN A 373 -24.10 8.68 -37.78
CA GLN A 373 -23.54 9.85 -38.44
C GLN A 373 -22.16 10.18 -37.85
N GLN A 374 -21.17 10.32 -38.73
CA GLN A 374 -19.79 10.67 -38.39
C GLN A 374 -19.73 12.06 -37.74
N GLN A 375 -19.39 12.12 -36.45
CA GLN A 375 -18.98 13.36 -35.78
C GLN A 375 -17.45 13.44 -35.76
N SER A 376 -16.92 14.56 -36.23
CA SER A 376 -15.50 14.87 -36.26
C SER A 376 -14.93 15.03 -34.85
N VAL A 377 -13.96 14.18 -34.50
CA VAL A 377 -13.22 14.23 -33.24
C VAL A 377 -12.16 15.33 -33.33
N ILE A 378 -12.28 16.35 -32.49
CA ILE A 378 -11.25 17.36 -32.26
C ILE A 378 -10.33 16.83 -31.15
N LEU A 379 -9.04 16.64 -31.47
CA LEU A 379 -8.01 16.22 -30.52
C LEU A 379 -7.78 17.28 -29.43
N PRO A 380 -7.83 16.93 -28.14
CA PRO A 380 -7.45 17.85 -27.07
C PRO A 380 -5.93 17.94 -26.96
N THR A 381 -5.43 19.18 -26.89
CA THR A 381 -4.05 19.53 -26.59
C THR A 381 -3.64 18.98 -25.22
N GLN A 382 -2.59 18.17 -25.17
CA GLN A 382 -2.07 17.63 -23.92
C GLN A 382 -1.36 18.72 -23.11
N VAL A 383 -1.91 19.02 -21.93
CA VAL A 383 -1.24 19.82 -20.89
C VAL A 383 -0.44 18.84 -20.02
N ILE A 384 0.87 18.99 -20.01
CA ILE A 384 1.80 18.20 -19.17
C ILE A 384 1.56 18.60 -17.71
N PRO A 385 1.13 17.69 -16.81
CA PRO A 385 0.95 18.00 -15.39
C PRO A 385 2.32 18.12 -14.71
N GLN A 386 2.54 19.19 -13.96
CA GLN A 386 3.75 19.36 -13.15
C GLN A 386 3.79 18.34 -11.99
N LEU A 387 4.99 17.81 -11.74
CA LEU A 387 5.35 16.85 -10.68
C LEU A 387 4.79 17.29 -9.31
N ARG A 388 3.74 16.61 -8.83
CA ARG A 388 3.31 16.68 -7.42
C ARG A 388 3.97 15.56 -6.63
N ASN A 389 4.13 15.76 -5.31
CA ASN A 389 4.65 14.75 -4.38
C ASN A 389 3.94 13.40 -4.61
N PRO A 390 4.65 12.35 -5.05
CA PRO A 390 4.02 11.14 -5.57
C PRO A 390 3.47 10.20 -4.49
N LEU A 391 3.77 10.46 -3.23
CA LEU A 391 3.22 9.78 -2.05
C LEU A 391 1.97 10.47 -1.49
N SER A 392 1.45 11.50 -2.16
CA SER A 392 0.25 12.21 -1.70
C SER A 392 -1.03 11.45 -2.04
N LEU A 393 -2.00 11.49 -1.12
CA LEU A 393 -3.34 10.93 -1.30
C LEU A 393 -4.04 11.43 -2.58
N ASP A 394 -3.69 12.63 -3.03
CA ASP A 394 -4.19 13.22 -4.27
C ASP A 394 -3.92 12.34 -5.50
N SER A 395 -2.92 11.45 -5.44
CA SER A 395 -2.59 10.51 -6.52
C SER A 395 -3.69 9.47 -6.80
N PHE A 396 -4.62 9.26 -5.87
CA PHE A 396 -5.79 8.38 -6.00
C PHE A 396 -7.04 9.08 -6.52
N ARG A 397 -7.02 10.42 -6.62
CA ARG A 397 -8.17 11.18 -7.15
C ARG A 397 -8.09 11.17 -8.66
N THR A 398 -8.96 10.39 -9.30
CA THR A 398 -9.19 10.48 -10.75
C THR A 398 -9.63 11.90 -11.07
N GLN A 399 -8.77 12.68 -11.75
CA GLN A 399 -9.18 13.99 -12.22
C GLN A 399 -10.22 13.79 -13.32
N GLY A 400 -11.50 13.88 -12.94
CA GLY A 400 -12.56 14.13 -13.90
C GLY A 400 -12.23 15.47 -14.56
N ILE A 401 -11.99 15.46 -15.87
CA ILE A 401 -11.89 16.68 -16.67
C ILE A 401 -13.26 17.35 -16.63
N SER A 402 -13.54 18.13 -15.58
CA SER A 402 -14.67 19.04 -15.58
C SER A 402 -14.29 20.22 -16.44
N GLN A 403 -14.71 20.21 -17.71
CA GLN A 403 -14.74 21.44 -18.50
C GLN A 403 -15.61 22.46 -17.75
N PRO A 404 -15.19 23.72 -17.62
CA PRO A 404 -16.05 24.75 -17.05
C PRO A 404 -17.29 24.92 -17.93
N PRO A 405 -18.48 25.12 -17.34
CA PRO A 405 -19.70 25.30 -18.12
C PRO A 405 -19.57 26.58 -18.96
N VAL A 406 -19.73 26.42 -20.28
CA VAL A 406 -19.89 27.55 -21.20
C VAL A 406 -21.22 28.22 -20.84
N HIS A 407 -21.13 29.44 -20.33
CA HIS A 407 -22.27 30.29 -19.99
C HIS A 407 -23.04 30.66 -21.28
N ILE A 408 -24.14 29.97 -21.56
CA ILE A 408 -25.15 30.45 -22.52
C ILE A 408 -26.23 31.15 -21.71
N GLN A 409 -26.26 32.48 -21.80
CA GLN A 409 -27.37 33.29 -21.31
C GLN A 409 -28.60 32.98 -22.16
N ASN A 410 -29.66 32.46 -21.54
CA ASN A 410 -31.00 32.55 -22.11
C ASN A 410 -32.02 32.79 -21.00
N ALA A 411 -33.00 33.61 -21.37
CA ALA A 411 -33.87 34.38 -20.50
C ALA A 411 -34.91 33.54 -19.74
N GLY A 412 -35.43 34.15 -18.68
CA GLY A 412 -36.13 33.52 -17.59
C GLY A 412 -37.48 32.89 -17.91
N VAL A 413 -37.82 31.90 -17.09
CA VAL A 413 -39.19 31.56 -16.70
C VAL A 413 -39.15 31.13 -15.23
N GLN A 414 -39.87 31.85 -14.37
CA GLN A 414 -40.10 31.49 -12.98
C GLN A 414 -41.18 30.40 -12.92
N VAL A 415 -40.96 29.34 -12.14
CA VAL A 415 -42.03 28.44 -11.71
C VAL A 415 -41.93 28.21 -10.20
N THR A 416 -43.05 28.49 -9.57
CA THR A 416 -43.39 28.47 -8.15
C THR A 416 -43.35 27.07 -7.54
N ALA A 417 -42.76 26.98 -6.35
CA ALA A 417 -42.81 25.79 -5.50
C ALA A 417 -44.21 25.57 -4.94
N THR A 418 -44.70 24.34 -5.00
CA THR A 418 -45.85 23.89 -4.19
C THR A 418 -45.42 22.78 -3.26
N VAL A 419 -45.75 23.01 -2.00
CA VAL A 419 -45.67 22.13 -0.83
C VAL A 419 -46.73 21.05 -0.96
N TYR A 420 -46.38 19.77 -0.74
CA TYR A 420 -47.34 18.81 -0.20
C TYR A 420 -46.69 17.83 0.77
N ASP A 421 -47.34 17.79 1.92
CA ASP A 421 -47.18 17.00 3.12
C ASP A 421 -48.01 15.71 2.95
N HIS A 422 -47.46 14.53 3.29
CA HIS A 422 -48.28 13.34 3.50
C HIS A 422 -47.68 12.33 4.48
N ASN A 423 -48.18 12.41 5.71
CA ASN A 423 -48.35 11.30 6.64
C ASN A 423 -49.40 10.30 6.12
N LYS A 424 -49.10 8.98 6.12
CA LYS A 424 -50.11 7.94 6.43
C LYS A 424 -49.55 6.52 6.69
N LYS A 425 -49.85 6.06 7.91
CA LYS A 425 -50.43 4.77 8.34
C LYS A 425 -49.82 3.40 7.96
N ARG A 426 -49.48 2.70 9.05
CA ARG A 426 -49.45 1.24 9.29
C ARG A 426 -50.62 0.42 8.71
N ARG A 427 -50.29 -0.77 8.20
CA ARG A 427 -51.02 -2.07 8.16
C ARG A 427 -49.99 -3.10 7.64
N ARG A 428 -49.54 -4.16 8.32
CA ARG A 428 -50.10 -5.37 8.97
C ARG A 428 -50.56 -6.48 7.97
N ASP A 429 -49.71 -7.51 7.91
CA ASP A 429 -49.84 -8.97 7.74
C ASP A 429 -50.29 -9.65 6.41
N GLU A 430 -49.59 -10.79 6.14
CA GLU A 430 -49.89 -11.99 5.30
C GLU A 430 -49.80 -11.83 3.76
N GLU A 431 -49.36 -12.77 2.91
CA GLU A 431 -48.79 -14.12 2.94
C GLU A 431 -48.21 -14.41 1.51
N GLU A 432 -47.28 -15.37 1.42
CA GLU A 432 -46.75 -16.19 0.30
C GLU A 432 -47.02 -15.83 -1.18
N GLU A 433 -45.96 -15.82 -2.01
CA GLU A 433 -45.92 -16.54 -3.30
C GLU A 433 -44.50 -16.59 -3.92
N ASP A 434 -44.13 -17.80 -4.35
CA ASP A 434 -42.88 -18.21 -5.00
C ASP A 434 -42.49 -17.36 -6.22
N LYS A 435 -41.21 -16.93 -6.29
CA LYS A 435 -40.58 -16.47 -7.54
C LYS A 435 -39.12 -16.88 -7.63
N ASP A 436 -38.88 -17.83 -8.53
CA ASP A 436 -37.71 -18.01 -9.40
C ASP A 436 -36.39 -17.39 -8.93
N GLU A 437 -35.52 -18.25 -8.40
CA GLU A 437 -34.09 -17.97 -8.25
C GLU A 437 -33.46 -17.78 -9.64
N SER A 438 -33.41 -16.52 -10.08
CA SER A 438 -32.47 -16.09 -11.12
C SER A 438 -31.05 -16.34 -10.61
N ILE A 439 -30.33 -17.25 -11.24
CA ILE A 439 -28.91 -17.52 -10.99
C ILE A 439 -28.14 -16.20 -11.15
N LYS A 440 -27.71 -15.62 -10.03
CA LYS A 440 -26.74 -14.53 -10.01
C LYS A 440 -25.36 -15.17 -10.15
N ASN A 441 -24.70 -14.90 -11.28
CA ASN A 441 -23.28 -15.18 -11.41
C ASN A 441 -22.53 -14.41 -10.33
N VAL A 442 -21.92 -15.17 -9.41
CA VAL A 442 -20.96 -14.68 -8.43
C VAL A 442 -19.71 -14.23 -9.19
N GLY A 443 -19.34 -12.95 -9.05
CA GLY A 443 -18.18 -12.32 -9.68
C GLY A 443 -16.85 -12.81 -9.10
N GLY A 444 -16.50 -14.07 -9.38
CA GLY A 444 -15.16 -14.62 -9.24
C GLY A 444 -14.38 -14.50 -10.55
N ALA A 445 -13.05 -14.49 -10.44
CA ALA A 445 -12.18 -14.66 -11.61
C ALA A 445 -12.52 -16.00 -12.30
N VAL A 446 -12.62 -16.00 -13.63
CA VAL A 446 -12.82 -17.22 -14.40
C VAL A 446 -11.49 -17.95 -14.48
N GLU A 447 -11.40 -19.10 -13.81
CA GLU A 447 -10.26 -19.99 -13.88
C GLU A 447 -10.38 -20.87 -15.14
N ILE A 448 -9.39 -20.81 -16.03
CA ILE A 448 -9.31 -21.66 -17.21
C ILE A 448 -8.15 -22.64 -16.96
N PRO A 449 -8.42 -23.90 -16.55
CA PRO A 449 -7.36 -24.88 -16.37
C PRO A 449 -6.74 -25.23 -17.73
N LEU A 450 -5.44 -25.00 -17.86
CA LEU A 450 -4.66 -25.40 -19.02
C LEU A 450 -4.00 -26.75 -18.72
N PHE A 451 -4.48 -27.81 -19.37
CA PHE A 451 -3.81 -29.10 -19.37
C PHE A 451 -2.81 -29.12 -20.52
N LEU A 452 -1.51 -29.27 -20.19
CA LEU A 452 -0.46 -29.59 -21.15
C LEU A 452 -0.40 -31.10 -21.42
#